data_AF-A0A7U1E1L3-F1
#
_entry.id   AF-A0A7U1E1L3-F1
#
_cell.length_a   1.000
_cell.length_b   1.000
_cell.length_c   1.000
_cell.angle_alpha   90.00
_cell.angle_beta   90.00
_cell.angle_gamma   90.00
#
_symmetry.space_group_name_H-M   'P 1'
#
loop_
_entity.id
_entity.type
_entity.pdbx_description
1 polymer ?
#
loop_
_entity_poly.entity_id
_entity_poly.type
_entity_poly.pdbx_seq_one_letter_code
_entity_poly.pdbx_strand_id
1 'polypeptide(L)' 'MGRNMSAARTDGFIRNIHSRNPFDVIRADVVISRLEKQAHWGCGLHYEIYEANLFDMAMNHLSRLPLKDRPVFSNRLI' A
#
# COMPACT_ATOMS: atom_id res chain seq x y z
N MET A 1 28.70 12.71 -4.20
CA MET A 1 27.25 12.92 -4.00
C MET A 1 26.65 11.65 -3.41
N GLY A 2 26.45 11.60 -2.09
CA GLY A 2 25.93 10.40 -1.41
C GLY A 2 24.48 10.14 -1.78
N ARG A 3 24.19 8.95 -2.32
CA ARG A 3 22.82 8.41 -2.32
C ARG A 3 22.45 8.20 -0.86
N ASN A 4 21.69 9.12 -0.28
CA ASN A 4 20.90 8.80 0.90
C ASN A 4 19.86 7.76 0.48
N MET A 5 20.27 6.49 0.41
CA MET A 5 19.32 5.39 0.55
C MET A 5 18.76 5.53 1.95
N SER A 6 17.68 6.29 2.08
CA SER A 6 16.85 6.24 3.27
C SER A 6 16.59 4.76 3.52
N ALA A 7 17.07 4.25 4.64
CA ALA A 7 16.89 2.85 4.98
C ALA A 7 15.42 2.47 4.77
N ALA A 8 15.19 1.29 4.19
CA ALA A 8 13.83 0.79 4.03
C ALA A 8 13.14 0.88 5.39
N ARG A 9 11.95 1.48 5.43
CA ARG A 9 11.18 1.54 6.67
C ARG A 9 10.85 0.12 7.13
N THR A 10 10.75 -0.07 8.43
CA THR A 10 10.39 -1.36 9.07
C THR A 10 9.35 -1.19 10.17
N ASP A 11 8.93 0.04 10.44
CA ASP A 11 8.01 0.42 11.52
C ASP A 11 6.53 0.11 11.22
N GLY A 12 6.22 -0.43 10.03
CA GLY A 12 4.84 -0.76 9.62
C GLY A 12 4.04 0.45 9.13
N PHE A 13 4.68 1.61 9.00
CA PHE A 13 4.07 2.84 8.51
C PHE A 13 4.60 3.19 7.12
N ILE A 14 3.73 3.76 6.31
CA ILE A 14 4.02 4.25 4.97
C ILE A 14 3.53 5.69 4.84
N ARG A 15 4.06 6.44 3.88
CA ARG A 15 3.53 7.78 3.58
C ARG A 15 2.05 7.72 3.23
N ASN A 16 1.26 8.61 3.80
CA ASN A 16 -0.13 8.78 3.40
C ASN A 16 -0.18 9.52 2.04
N ILE A 17 -0.43 8.78 0.96
CA ILE A 17 -0.49 9.32 -0.41
C ILE A 17 -1.66 10.30 -0.64
N HIS A 18 -2.64 10.34 0.28
CA HIS A 18 -3.76 11.27 0.23
C HIS A 18 -3.52 12.54 1.07
N SER A 19 -2.47 12.56 1.90
CA SER A 19 -2.11 13.79 2.62
C SER A 19 -1.27 14.71 1.74
N ARG A 20 -1.51 16.02 1.90
CA ARG A 20 -0.67 17.07 1.31
C ARG A 20 0.68 17.19 2.03
N ASN A 21 0.74 16.81 3.31
CA ASN A 21 1.96 16.87 4.09
C ASN A 21 2.85 15.64 3.82
N PRO A 22 4.11 15.82 3.38
CA PRO A 22 5.02 14.70 3.10
C PRO A 22 5.42 13.89 4.35
N PHE A 23 5.23 14.42 5.55
CA PHE A 23 5.56 13.75 6.81
C PHE A 23 4.40 12.95 7.40
N ASP A 24 3.20 13.06 6.84
CA ASP A 24 2.06 12.30 7.33
C ASP A 24 2.20 10.83 6.92
N VAL A 25 2.10 9.97 7.92
CA VAL A 25 2.23 8.53 7.77
C VAL A 25 0.94 7.83 8.17
N ILE A 26 0.70 6.68 7.57
CA ILE A 26 -0.42 5.79 7.86
C ILE A 26 0.11 4.37 7.99
N ARG A 27 -0.52 3.55 8.84
CA ARG A 27 -0.16 2.13 8.93
C ARG A 27 -0.45 1.42 7.62
N ALA A 28 0.50 0.61 7.15
CA ALA A 28 0.31 -0.22 5.96
C ALA A 28 -0.90 -1.15 6.11
N ASP A 29 -1.07 -1.76 7.29
CA ASP A 29 -2.22 -2.66 7.57
C ASP A 29 -3.56 -1.95 7.36
N VAL A 30 -3.70 -0.69 7.79
CA VAL A 30 -4.94 0.09 7.63
C VAL A 30 -5.22 0.39 6.16
N VAL A 31 -4.18 0.63 5.37
CA VAL A 31 -4.32 0.82 3.93
C VAL A 31 -4.77 -0.49 3.28
N ILE A 32 -4.11 -1.60 3.58
CA ILE A 32 -4.44 -2.92 3.03
C ILE A 32 -5.90 -3.29 3.36
N SER A 33 -6.33 -3.17 4.62
CA SER A 33 -7.72 -3.46 4.99
C SER A 33 -8.75 -2.57 4.28
N ARG A 34 -8.38 -1.36 3.86
CA ARG A 34 -9.26 -0.51 3.03
C ARG A 34 -9.30 -1.00 1.58
N LEU A 35 -8.16 -1.41 1.03
CA LEU A 35 -8.08 -2.00 -0.31
C LEU A 35 -8.89 -3.30 -0.36
N GLU A 36 -8.76 -4.18 0.63
CA GLU A 36 -9.54 -5.42 0.73
C GLU A 36 -11.06 -5.14 0.74
N LYS A 37 -11.50 -4.18 1.57
CA LYS A 37 -12.93 -3.79 1.62
C LYS A 37 -13.43 -3.23 0.29
N GLN A 38 -12.61 -2.44 -0.39
CA GLN A 38 -12.98 -1.85 -1.68
C GLN A 38 -12.94 -2.90 -2.80
N ALA A 39 -11.95 -3.80 -2.79
CA ALA A 39 -11.86 -4.92 -3.71
C ALA A 39 -13.04 -5.87 -3.56
N HIS A 40 -13.58 -6.04 -2.35
CA HIS A 40 -14.76 -6.86 -2.12
C HIS A 40 -16.05 -6.25 -2.69
N TRP A 41 -16.08 -4.94 -2.95
CA TRP A 41 -17.28 -4.26 -3.42
C TRP A 41 -17.58 -4.65 -4.87
N GLY A 42 -18.75 -5.24 -5.11
CA GLY A 42 -19.18 -5.68 -6.44
C GLY A 42 -18.68 -7.07 -6.85
N CYS A 43 -17.88 -7.76 -6.03
CA CYS A 43 -17.37 -9.11 -6.36
C CYS A 43 -18.37 -10.25 -6.09
N GLY A 44 -19.34 -10.04 -5.20
CA GLY A 44 -20.28 -11.10 -4.81
C GLY A 44 -19.56 -12.32 -4.23
N LEU A 45 -19.85 -13.51 -4.75
CA LEU A 45 -19.19 -14.77 -4.37
C LEU A 45 -18.00 -15.13 -5.29
N HIS A 46 -17.58 -14.25 -6.19
CA HIS A 46 -16.52 -14.51 -7.15
C HIS A 46 -15.16 -14.10 -6.59
N TYR A 47 -14.43 -15.08 -6.05
CA TYR A 47 -13.12 -14.88 -5.45
C TYR A 47 -12.07 -14.38 -6.45
N GLU A 48 -12.11 -14.83 -7.71
CA GLU A 48 -11.17 -14.41 -8.76
C GLU A 48 -11.26 -12.91 -9.07
N ILE A 49 -12.48 -12.36 -9.05
CA ILE A 49 -12.72 -10.93 -9.28
C ILE A 49 -12.18 -10.12 -8.09
N TYR A 50 -12.36 -10.63 -6.88
CA TYR A 50 -11.79 -10.03 -5.67
C TYR A 50 -10.25 -9.96 -5.74
N GLU A 51 -9.60 -11.07 -6.08
CA GLU A 51 -8.13 -11.12 -6.18
C GLU A 51 -7.61 -10.18 -7.25
N ALA A 52 -8.22 -10.18 -8.44
CA ALA A 52 -7.83 -9.29 -9.53
C ALA A 52 -7.95 -7.80 -9.13
N ASN A 53 -9.06 -7.43 -8.48
CA ASN A 53 -9.29 -6.07 -8.00
C ASN A 53 -8.28 -5.68 -6.91
N LEU A 54 -8.06 -6.55 -5.92
CA LEU A 54 -7.12 -6.28 -4.84
C LEU A 54 -5.69 -6.10 -5.39
N PHE A 55 -5.29 -6.97 -6.32
CA PHE A 55 -3.98 -6.90 -6.95
C PHE A 55 -3.79 -5.59 -7.74
N ASP A 56 -4.74 -5.23 -8.59
CA ASP A 56 -4.67 -3.99 -9.39
C ASP A 56 -4.59 -2.75 -8.49
N MET A 57 -5.45 -2.70 -7.47
CA MET A 57 -5.47 -1.62 -6.48
C MET A 57 -4.16 -1.52 -5.68
N ALA A 58 -3.60 -2.66 -5.25
CA ALA A 58 -2.36 -2.71 -4.50
C ALA A 58 -1.16 -2.25 -5.36
N MET A 59 -1.10 -2.68 -6.62
CA MET A 59 -0.05 -2.25 -7.56
C MET A 59 -0.14 -0.76 -7.87
N ASN A 60 -1.36 -0.22 -8.05
CA ASN A 60 -1.58 1.21 -8.20
C ASN A 60 -1.07 1.97 -6.96
N HIS A 61 -1.40 1.52 -5.76
CA HIS A 61 -0.95 2.13 -4.52
C HIS A 61 0.58 2.10 -4.38
N LEU A 62 1.20 0.94 -4.67
CA LEU A 62 2.66 0.75 -4.63
C LEU A 62 3.41 1.68 -5.59
N SER A 63 2.85 1.91 -6.78
CA SER A 63 3.45 2.80 -7.79
C SER A 63 3.58 4.25 -7.31
N ARG A 64 2.65 4.70 -6.45
CA ARG A 64 2.58 6.05 -5.89
C ARG A 64 3.38 6.22 -4.60
N LEU A 65 3.81 5.12 -3.98
CA LEU A 65 4.61 5.17 -2.75
C LEU A 65 6.08 5.52 -3.04
N PRO A 66 6.72 6.28 -2.12
CA PRO A 66 8.17 6.46 -2.13
C PRO A 66 8.90 5.13 -2.06
N LEU A 67 10.04 5.00 -2.75
CA LEU A 67 10.82 3.75 -2.83
C LEU A 67 11.15 3.15 -1.46
N LYS A 68 11.41 3.99 -0.45
CA LYS A 68 11.72 3.59 0.93
C LYS A 68 10.57 2.90 1.68
N ASP A 69 9.32 3.15 1.28
CA ASP A 69 8.11 2.67 1.95
C ASP A 69 7.53 1.41 1.26
N ARG A 70 7.94 1.15 0.02
CA ARG A 70 7.48 0.00 -0.79
C ARG A 70 7.73 -1.35 -0.11
N PRO A 71 8.90 -1.63 0.48
CA PRO A 71 9.13 -2.91 1.15
C PRO A 71 8.17 -3.18 2.31
N VAL A 72 7.81 -2.14 3.08
CA VAL A 72 6.83 -2.27 4.18
C VAL A 72 5.47 -2.68 3.66
N PHE A 73 5.00 -2.01 2.59
CA PHE A 73 3.69 -2.29 2.02
C PHE A 73 3.65 -3.69 1.40
N SER A 74 4.67 -4.06 0.62
CA SER A 74 4.75 -5.40 0.00
C SER A 74 4.82 -6.52 1.03
N ASN A 75 5.63 -6.38 2.09
CA ASN A 75 5.73 -7.40 3.14
C ASN A 75 4.46 -7.58 3.98
N ARG A 76 3.53 -6.62 3.93
CA ARG A 76 2.26 -6.68 4.66
C ARG A 76 1.10 -7.20 3.79
N LEU A 77 1.27 -7.18 2.47
CA LEU A 77 0.26 -7.61 1.49
C LEU A 77 0.27 -9.14 1.28
N ILE A 78 1.37 -9.80 1.62
CA ILE A 78 1.60 -11.26 1.49
C ILE A 78 1.47 -11.88 2.88
#